data_AF-A0A932FSY6-F1
#
_entry.id   AF-A0A932FSY6-F1
#
_cell.length_a   1.000
_cell.length_b   1.000
_cell.length_c   1.000
_cell.angle_alpha   90.00
_cell.angle_beta   90.00
_cell.angle_gamma   90.00
#
_symmetry.space_group_name_H-M   'P 1'
#
loop_
_entity.id
_entity.type
_entity.pdbx_description
1 polymer ?
#
loop_
_entity_poly.entity_id
_entity_poly.type
_entity_poly.pdbx_seq_one_letter_code
_entity_poly.pdbx_strand_id
1 'polypeptide(L)' 'MDVRAQLSTVFHLDKCIGCHTCSIACKNLWTSREGADYMWWNNVETKPGTGYPTLWEDQD' A
#
# COMPACT_ATOMS: atom_id res chain seq x y z
N MET A 1 19.95 -19.50 7.47
CA MET A 1 18.72 -19.03 6.79
C MET A 1 18.65 -19.79 5.49
N ASP A 2 17.72 -20.75 5.37
CA ASP A 2 17.56 -21.60 4.17
C ASP A 2 16.23 -21.23 3.48
N VAL A 3 16.20 -20.05 2.86
CA VAL A 3 15.05 -19.56 2.11
C VAL A 3 15.21 -19.98 0.66
N ARG A 4 14.24 -20.75 0.13
CA ARG A 4 14.33 -21.37 -1.20
C ARG A 4 13.74 -20.54 -2.34
N ALA A 5 12.77 -19.68 -2.03
CA ALA A 5 12.10 -18.84 -3.01
C ALA A 5 11.56 -17.57 -2.37
N GLN A 6 11.43 -16.52 -3.19
CA GLN A 6 10.82 -15.24 -2.83
C GLN A 6 9.71 -14.93 -3.83
N LEU A 7 8.54 -14.54 -3.31
CA LEU A 7 7.45 -14.03 -4.12
C LEU A 7 7.70 -12.55 -4.43
N SER A 8 7.35 -12.10 -5.64
CA SER A 8 7.55 -10.72 -6.09
C SER A 8 6.35 -10.23 -6.90
N THR A 9 6.11 -8.92 -6.84
CA THR A 9 5.01 -8.24 -7.52
C THR A 9 5.56 -7.08 -8.33
N VAL A 10 4.98 -6.81 -9.51
CA VAL A 10 5.33 -5.68 -10.37
C VAL A 10 4.10 -4.82 -10.61
N PHE A 11 4.25 -3.50 -10.49
CA PHE A 11 3.21 -2.52 -10.82
C PHE A 11 3.55 -1.80 -12.12
N HIS A 12 2.67 -1.92 -13.13
CA HIS A 12 2.81 -1.20 -14.40
C HIS A 12 2.16 0.18 -14.27
N LEU A 13 2.94 1.21 -13.99
CA LEU A 13 2.42 2.53 -13.65
C LEU A 13 1.65 3.20 -14.80
N ASP A 14 2.00 2.93 -16.06
CA ASP A 14 1.25 3.46 -17.22
C ASP A 14 -0.19 2.93 -17.33
N LYS A 15 -0.49 1.82 -16.66
CA LYS A 15 -1.84 1.23 -16.61
C LYS A 15 -2.55 1.48 -15.28
N CYS A 16 -1.87 2.09 -14.31
CA CYS A 16 -2.47 2.45 -13.05
C CYS A 16 -3.43 3.63 -13.28
N ILE A 17 -4.68 3.47 -12.85
CA ILE A 17 -5.72 4.51 -12.96
C ILE A 17 -6.07 5.16 -11.62
N GLY A 18 -5.32 4.84 -10.56
CA GLY A 18 -5.55 5.42 -9.23
C GLY A 18 -6.93 5.12 -8.63
N CYS A 19 -7.54 3.97 -8.94
CA CYS A 19 -8.92 3.69 -8.53
C CYS A 19 -9.10 3.20 -7.07
N HIS A 20 -8.01 3.00 -6.33
CA HIS A 20 -8.03 2.50 -4.93
C HIS A 20 -8.66 1.13 -4.68
N THR A 21 -8.98 0.34 -5.72
CA THR A 21 -9.58 -0.99 -5.54
C THR A 21 -8.68 -1.94 -4.75
N CYS A 22 -7.36 -1.91 -4.97
CA CYS A 22 -6.40 -2.74 -4.23
C CYS A 22 -6.38 -2.40 -2.72
N SER A 23 -6.54 -1.11 -2.38
CA SER A 23 -6.62 -0.66 -0.99
C SER A 23 -7.87 -1.19 -0.30
N ILE A 24 -9.03 -1.10 -0.94
CA ILE A 24 -10.29 -1.60 -0.37
C ILE A 24 -10.29 -3.12 -0.23
N ALA A 25 -9.76 -3.84 -1.22
CA ALA A 25 -9.64 -5.30 -1.15
C ALA A 25 -8.78 -5.74 0.05
N CYS A 26 -7.62 -5.10 0.24
CA CYS A 26 -6.75 -5.36 1.39
C CYS A 26 -7.43 -4.98 2.71
N LYS A 27 -8.10 -3.83 2.75
CA LYS A 27 -8.75 -3.30 3.95
C LYS A 27 -9.83 -4.24 4.46
N ASN A 28 -10.75 -4.64 3.59
CA ASN A 28 -11.88 -5.49 3.94
C ASN A 28 -11.45 -6.88 4.39
N LEU A 29 -10.37 -7.41 3.80
CA LEU A 29 -9.91 -8.76 4.13
C LEU A 29 -9.09 -8.80 5.42
N TRP A 30 -8.29 -7.77 5.71
CA TRP A 30 -7.23 -7.86 6.73
C TRP A 30 -7.27 -6.81 7.83
N THR A 31 -7.67 -5.57 7.53
CA THR A 31 -7.52 -4.44 8.47
C THR A 31 -8.85 -3.78 8.82
N SER A 32 -9.96 -4.52 8.78
CA SER A 32 -11.30 -4.08 9.20
C SER A 32 -11.59 -4.28 10.70
N ARG A 33 -10.59 -4.72 11.48
CA ARG A 33 -10.71 -4.91 12.93
C ARG A 33 -10.50 -3.58 13.65
N GLU A 34 -11.19 -3.41 14.78
CA GLU A 34 -11.04 -2.24 15.65
C GLU A 34 -9.57 -2.00 16.02
N GLY A 35 -9.14 -0.74 15.93
CA GLY A 35 -7.76 -0.33 16.20
C GLY A 35 -6.80 -0.49 15.02
N ALA A 36 -7.20 -1.18 13.95
CA ALA A 36 -6.50 -1.17 12.66
C ALA A 36 -7.24 -0.34 11.60
N ASP A 37 -8.27 0.41 11.99
CA ASP A 37 -9.16 1.14 11.07
C ASP A 37 -8.43 2.22 10.26
N TYR A 38 -7.38 2.82 10.83
CA TYR A 38 -6.53 3.77 10.11
C TYR A 38 -5.51 3.07 9.19
N MET A 39 -5.22 1.78 9.39
CA MET A 39 -4.14 1.09 8.69
C MET A 39 -4.55 0.72 7.26
N TRP A 40 -3.72 1.16 6.31
CA TRP A 40 -3.79 0.82 4.89
C TRP A 40 -2.50 0.13 4.46
N TRP A 41 -2.43 -1.20 4.60
CA TRP A 41 -1.23 -1.96 4.21
C TRP A 41 -0.92 -1.88 2.72
N ASN A 42 -1.96 -1.70 1.89
CA ASN A 42 -1.83 -1.41 0.47
C ASN A 42 -2.54 -0.07 0.22
N ASN A 43 -1.78 1.01 0.05
CA ASN A 43 -2.30 2.34 -0.24
C ASN A 43 -1.87 2.81 -1.63
N VAL A 44 -2.63 3.76 -2.18
CA VAL A 44 -2.36 4.40 -3.47
C VAL A 44 -2.21 5.90 -3.22
N GLU A 45 -1.13 6.49 -3.73
CA GLU A 45 -0.79 7.90 -3.55
C GLU A 45 -0.63 8.58 -4.91
N THR A 46 -1.12 9.81 -5.02
CA THR A 46 -0.86 10.66 -6.19
C THR A 46 0.49 11.34 -6.03
N LYS A 47 1.31 11.30 -7.08
CA LYS A 47 2.55 12.07 -7.17
C LYS A 47 2.40 13.22 -8.17
N PRO A 48 2.92 14.43 -7.86
CA PRO A 48 3.59 14.82 -6.61
C PRO A 48 2.63 14.93 -5.41
N GLY A 49 3.10 14.59 -4.20
CA GLY A 49 2.32 14.59 -2.96
C GLY A 49 3.13 14.11 -1.75
N THR A 50 2.62 14.33 -0.52
CA THR A 50 3.32 14.02 0.76
C THR A 50 3.15 12.58 1.25
N GLY A 51 2.25 11.80 0.64
CA GLY A 51 1.99 10.40 0.97
C GLY A 51 1.29 10.13 2.29
N TYR A 52 1.24 8.85 2.68
CA TYR A 52 0.63 8.35 3.91
C TYR A 52 1.58 7.38 4.65
N PRO A 53 1.97 7.65 5.91
CA PRO A 53 1.71 8.89 6.65
C PRO A 53 2.39 10.10 6.00
N THR A 54 1.97 11.30 6.36
CA THR A 54 2.50 12.54 5.78
C THR A 54 4.01 12.61 5.93
N LEU A 55 4.72 12.88 4.83
CA LEU A 55 6.19 12.97 4.75
C LEU A 55 6.92 11.68 5.10
N TRP A 56 6.35 10.50 4.79
CA TRP A 56 7.02 9.22 5.04
C TRP A 56 8.34 9.04 4.27
N GLU A 57 8.58 9.80 3.20
CA GLU A 57 9.85 9.77 2.44
C GLU A 57 10.99 10.53 3.16
N ASP A 58 10.68 11.36 4.17
CA ASP A 58 11.66 12.10 4.98
C ASP A 58 12.15 11.21 6.14
N GLN A 59 13.47 11.06 6.28
CA GLN A 59 14.12 10.11 7.22
C GLN A 59 15.19 10.77 8.09
N ASP A 60 15.35 12.10 8.02
CA ASP A 60 16.37 12.86 8.77
C ASP A 60 15.95 13.20 10.21
#